data_AF-A0A853G602-F1
#
_entry.id   AF-A0A853G602-F1
#
_cell.length_a   1.000
_cell.length_b   1.000
_cell.length_c   1.000
_cell.angle_alpha   90.00
_cell.angle_beta   90.00
_cell.angle_gamma   90.00
#
_symmetry.space_group_name_H-M   'P 1'
#
loop_
_entity.id
_entity.type
_entity.pdbx_description
1 polymer ?
#
loop_
_entity_poly.entity_id
_entity_poly.type
_entity_poly.pdbx_seq_one_letter_code
_entity_poly.pdbx_strand_id
1 'polypeptide(L)'
;MTATKKAADGLALLKESIIEKVASFPDGVGNSEIARLLQLESDFQGKQRNYLTWSVIGLLVNEGRLVQEKRGRNVFYKLPDAG
;
A
#
# COMPACT_ATOMS: atom_id res chain seq x y z
N MET A 1 -23.52 6.13 12.12
CA MET A 1 -22.44 6.13 11.11
C MET A 1 -23.00 5.66 9.77
N THR A 2 -22.90 6.46 8.71
CA THR A 2 -23.38 6.09 7.37
C THR A 2 -22.44 5.08 6.71
N ALA A 3 -22.92 4.31 5.73
CA ALA A 3 -22.08 3.34 4.99
C ALA A 3 -20.85 4.02 4.35
N THR A 4 -21.03 5.20 3.76
CA THR A 4 -19.95 6.01 3.18
C THR A 4 -18.89 6.38 4.21
N LYS A 5 -19.30 6.79 5.42
CA LYS A 5 -18.36 7.11 6.48
C LYS A 5 -17.60 5.87 6.95
N LYS A 6 -18.27 4.70 7.09
CA LYS A 6 -17.59 3.44 7.42
C LYS A 6 -16.51 3.09 6.40
N ALA A 7 -16.82 3.23 5.11
CA ALA A 7 -15.88 2.94 4.03
C ALA A 7 -14.68 3.88 4.05
N ALA A 8 -14.91 5.18 4.27
CA ALA A 8 -13.84 6.17 4.38
C ALA A 8 -12.92 5.87 5.58
N ASP A 9 -13.48 5.51 6.73
CA ASP A 9 -12.70 5.16 7.93
C ASP A 9 -11.89 3.88 7.72
N GLY A 10 -12.46 2.86 7.10
CA GLY A 10 -11.74 1.64 6.73
C GLY A 10 -10.58 1.91 5.76
N LEU A 11 -10.79 2.78 4.77
CA LEU A 11 -9.74 3.18 3.84
C LEU A 11 -8.61 3.95 4.54
N ALA A 12 -8.94 4.83 5.50
CA ALA A 12 -7.94 5.54 6.28
C ALA A 12 -7.06 4.56 7.07
N LEU A 13 -7.67 3.58 7.75
CA LEU A 13 -6.93 2.55 8.49
C LEU A 13 -6.01 1.71 7.58
N LEU A 14 -6.47 1.35 6.38
CA LEU A 14 -5.63 0.65 5.40
C LEU A 14 -4.43 1.48 4.96
N LYS A 15 -4.64 2.77 4.70
CA LYS A 15 -3.58 3.71 4.32
C LYS A 15 -2.54 3.85 5.43
N GLU A 16 -2.98 4.07 6.66
CA GLU A 16 -2.12 4.19 7.84
C GLU A 16 -1.29 2.92 8.03
N SER A 17 -1.93 1.75 8.00
CA SER A 17 -1.26 0.45 8.12
C SER A 17 -0.16 0.24 7.06
N ILE A 18 -0.41 0.68 5.81
CA ILE A 18 0.59 0.61 4.73
C ILE A 18 1.74 1.57 5.00
N ILE A 19 1.47 2.82 5.37
CA ILE A 19 2.51 3.81 5.68
C ILE A 19 3.41 3.31 6.82
N GLU A 20 2.82 2.85 7.92
CA GLU A 20 3.55 2.31 9.08
C GLU A 20 4.42 1.13 8.68
N LYS A 21 3.89 0.22 7.84
CA LYS A 21 4.66 -0.91 7.36
C LYS A 21 5.82 -0.46 6.47
N VAL A 22 5.58 0.41 5.50
CA VAL A 22 6.60 0.93 4.57
C VAL A 22 7.69 1.71 5.31
N ALA A 23 7.36 2.43 6.38
CA ALA A 23 8.34 3.15 7.21
C ALA A 23 9.43 2.23 7.80
N SER A 24 9.14 0.93 7.96
CA SER A 24 10.12 -0.07 8.42
C SER A 24 11.09 -0.53 7.33
N PHE A 25 10.95 -0.07 6.08
CA PHE A 25 11.77 -0.44 4.92
C PHE A 25 12.33 0.81 4.22
N PRO A 26 13.46 1.37 4.70
CA PRO A 26 14.07 2.58 4.11
C PRO A 26 14.42 2.43 2.62
N ASP A 27 14.86 1.23 2.21
CA ASP A 27 15.16 0.91 0.81
C ASP A 27 13.90 0.62 -0.02
N GLY A 28 12.71 0.77 0.56
CA GLY A 28 11.43 0.50 -0.07
C GLY A 28 11.04 -0.97 -0.13
N VAL A 29 9.75 -1.20 -0.35
CA VAL A 29 9.12 -2.53 -0.32
C VAL A 29 8.15 -2.69 -1.49
N GLY A 30 8.10 -3.87 -2.09
CA GLY A 30 7.23 -4.16 -3.23
C GLY A 30 5.77 -4.42 -2.82
N ASN A 31 4.82 -4.20 -3.74
CA ASN A 31 3.38 -4.37 -3.47
C ASN A 31 3.01 -5.76 -2.91
N SER A 32 3.49 -6.85 -3.54
CA SER A 32 3.21 -8.21 -3.07
C SER A 32 3.71 -8.45 -1.64
N GLU A 33 4.84 -7.84 -1.29
CA GLU A 33 5.41 -7.98 0.04
C GLU A 33 4.63 -7.18 1.07
N ILE A 34 4.19 -5.96 0.76
CA ILE A 34 3.28 -5.18 1.61
C ILE A 34 1.99 -5.98 1.87
N ALA A 35 1.39 -6.56 0.83
CA ALA A 35 0.17 -7.36 0.95
C ALA A 35 0.37 -8.56 1.89
N ARG A 36 1.50 -9.26 1.77
CA ARG A 36 1.87 -10.39 2.63
C ARG A 36 2.08 -9.96 4.09
N LEU A 37 2.85 -8.90 4.31
CA LEU A 37 3.19 -8.38 5.64
C LEU A 37 1.98 -7.87 6.42
N LEU A 38 0.96 -7.38 5.71
CA LEU A 38 -0.30 -6.90 6.29
C LEU A 38 -1.42 -7.93 6.25
N GLN A 39 -1.16 -9.15 5.76
CA GLN A 39 -2.16 -10.21 5.60
C GLN A 39 -3.38 -9.75 4.77
N LEU A 40 -3.14 -8.93 3.74
CA LEU A 40 -4.15 -8.40 2.80
C LEU A 40 -4.14 -9.15 1.47
N GLU A 41 -3.45 -10.29 1.40
CA GLU A 41 -3.46 -11.13 0.20
C GLU A 41 -4.86 -11.71 -0.03
N SER A 42 -5.37 -11.56 -1.26
CA SER A 42 -6.58 -12.23 -1.69
C SER A 42 -6.38 -13.74 -1.75
N ASP A 43 -7.36 -14.47 -1.20
CA ASP A 43 -7.57 -15.91 -1.37
C ASP A 43 -8.63 -16.21 -2.44
N PHE A 44 -9.31 -15.17 -2.95
CA PHE A 44 -10.26 -15.30 -4.06
C PHE A 44 -9.58 -15.78 -5.34
N GLN A 45 -10.30 -16.61 -6.11
CA GLN A 45 -9.81 -17.30 -7.30
C GLN A 45 -9.02 -16.38 -8.25
N GLY A 46 -7.83 -16.82 -8.67
CA GLY A 46 -6.99 -16.11 -9.62
C GLY A 46 -5.51 -16.10 -9.24
N LYS A 47 -4.67 -15.58 -10.14
CA LYS A 47 -3.22 -15.48 -9.93
C LYS A 47 -2.82 -14.22 -9.15
N GLN A 48 -3.70 -13.23 -9.07
CA GLN A 48 -3.38 -11.89 -8.59
C GLN A 48 -3.93 -11.71 -7.18
N ARG A 49 -3.02 -11.56 -6.21
CA ARG A 49 -3.35 -11.61 -4.78
C ARG A 49 -3.28 -10.26 -4.08
N ASN A 50 -2.86 -9.20 -4.77
CA ASN A 50 -2.44 -7.94 -4.15
C ASN A 50 -3.14 -6.69 -4.73
N TYR A 51 -4.33 -6.86 -5.32
CA TYR A 51 -5.09 -5.76 -5.93
C TYR A 51 -5.58 -4.70 -4.93
N LEU A 52 -6.00 -5.12 -3.74
CA LEU A 52 -6.41 -4.20 -2.68
C LEU A 52 -5.24 -3.29 -2.30
N THR A 53 -4.11 -3.88 -1.96
CA THR A 53 -2.88 -3.17 -1.60
C THR A 53 -2.39 -2.28 -2.75
N TRP A 54 -2.43 -2.78 -4.00
CA TRP A 54 -2.06 -2.00 -5.18
C TRP A 54 -2.90 -0.72 -5.31
N SER A 55 -4.21 -0.84 -5.16
CA SER A 55 -5.15 0.30 -5.25
C SER A 55 -4.89 1.33 -4.15
N VAL A 56 -4.70 0.90 -2.90
CA VAL A 56 -4.45 1.81 -1.77
C VAL A 56 -3.08 2.49 -1.90
N ILE A 57 -2.05 1.77 -2.35
CA ILE A 57 -0.74 2.37 -2.64
C ILE A 57 -0.87 3.44 -3.73
N GLY A 58 -1.64 3.19 -4.78
CA GLY A 58 -1.87 4.18 -5.84
C GLY A 58 -2.46 5.49 -5.30
N LEU A 59 -3.41 5.40 -4.37
CA LEU A 59 -3.96 6.58 -3.67
C LEU A 59 -2.87 7.30 -2.86
N LEU A 60 -2.06 6.56 -2.11
CA LEU A 60 -0.98 7.13 -1.29
C LEU A 60 0.10 7.82 -2.13
N VAL A 61 0.45 7.26 -3.30
CA VAL A 61 1.38 7.88 -4.25
C VAL A 61 0.80 9.17 -4.82
N ASN A 62 -0.48 9.15 -5.22
CA ASN A 62 -1.17 10.35 -5.72
C ASN A 62 -1.27 11.45 -4.64
N GLU A 63 -1.36 11.06 -3.37
CA GLU A 63 -1.37 11.96 -2.21
C GLU A 63 0.03 12.42 -1.77
N GLY A 64 1.10 11.95 -2.44
CA GLY A 64 2.49 12.27 -2.08
C GLY A 64 2.94 11.66 -0.75
N ARG A 65 2.19 10.69 -0.21
CA ARG A 65 2.49 10.00 1.06
C ARG A 65 3.48 8.86 0.88
N LEU A 66 3.61 8.34 -0.34
CA LEU A 66 4.60 7.36 -0.76
C LEU A 66 5.21 7.79 -2.09
N VAL A 67 6.43 7.37 -2.35
CA VAL A 67 7.07 7.49 -3.68
C VAL A 67 7.31 6.11 -4.26
N GLN A 68 7.21 6.00 -5.58
CA GLN A 68 7.56 4.78 -6.31
C GLN A 68 9.00 4.86 -6.83
N GLU A 69 9.72 3.76 -6.74
CA GLU A 69 11.07 3.61 -7.29
C GLU A 69 11.12 2.37 -8.17
N LYS A 70 11.49 2.56 -9.45
CA LYS A 70 11.62 1.45 -10.40
C LYS A 70 13.05 0.92 -10.38
N ARG A 71 13.22 -0.35 -10.05
CA ARG A 71 14.49 -1.07 -10.07
C ARG A 71 14.41 -2.20 -11.10
N GLY A 72 14.87 -1.91 -12.32
CA GLY A 72 14.73 -2.83 -13.45
C GLY A 72 13.26 -3.08 -13.81
N ARG A 73 12.80 -4.31 -13.64
CA ARG A 73 11.39 -4.70 -13.87
C ARG A 73 10.50 -4.55 -12.62
N ASN A 74 11.10 -4.34 -11.46
CA ASN A 74 10.39 -4.30 -10.18
C ASN A 74 10.10 -2.86 -9.75
N VAL A 75 9.02 -2.69 -9.00
CA VAL A 75 8.61 -1.41 -8.41
C VAL A 75 8.61 -1.55 -6.89
N PHE A 76 9.25 -0.59 -6.22
CA PHE A 76 9.34 -0.49 -4.77
C PHE A 76 8.67 0.81 -4.32
N TYR A 77 8.09 0.79 -3.13
CA TYR A 77 7.45 1.95 -2.52
C TYR A 77 8.15 2.28 -1.19
N LYS A 78 8.44 3.56 -0.98
CA LYS A 78 9.08 4.09 0.22
C LYS A 78 8.44 5.41 0.65
N LEU A 79 8.74 5.85 1.87
CA LEU A 79 8.38 7.20 2.30
C LEU A 79 9.11 8.23 1.43
N PRO A 80 8.51 9.41 1.15
CA PRO A 80 9.24 10.52 0.57
C PRO A 80 10.44 10.89 1.46
N ASP A 81 11.52 11.36 0.85
CA ASP A 81 12.64 11.91 1.61
C ASP A 81 12.13 13.10 2.43
N ALA A 82 12.55 13.19 3.69
CA ALA A 82 12.30 14.38 4.50
C ALA A 82 13.10 15.53 3.89
N GLY A 83 12.41 16.40 3.14
CA GLY A 83 12.96 17.66 2.65
C GLY A 83 13.29 18.63 3.76
#